data_AF-A0A1E3JY48-F1
#
_entry.id   AF-A0A1E3JY48-F1
#
_cell.length_a   1.000
_cell.length_b   1.000
_cell.length_c   1.000
_cell.angle_alpha   90.00
_cell.angle_beta   90.00
_cell.angle_gamma   90.00
#
_symmetry.space_group_name_H-M   'P 1'
#
loop_
_entity.id
_entity.type
_entity.pdbx_description
1 polymer ?
#
loop_
_entity_poly.entity_id
_entity_poly.type
_entity_poly.pdbx_seq_one_letter_code
_entity_poly.pdbx_strand_id
1 'polypeptide(L)'
;MTLTQQDPMGNKHYTLPDAEQGTNAALTKSPFVLSRCYLHLVEKPEENRTVLLAKIQEVKDSLPLLGEYDQRQSSADIVYLQAILDGAEPNIAQILATTAYGTMGH
;
A
#
# COMPACT_ATOMS: atom_id res chain seq x y z
N MET A 1 1.95 -4.23 67.90
CA MET A 1 1.61 -4.84 66.61
C MET A 1 2.37 -4.09 65.54
N THR A 2 3.06 -4.82 64.65
CA THR A 2 3.54 -4.39 63.32
C THR A 2 4.87 -3.63 63.20
N LEU A 3 5.88 -4.40 62.76
CA LEU A 3 7.06 -4.08 61.96
C LEU A 3 6.67 -3.63 60.54
N THR A 4 7.41 -2.72 59.89
CA THR A 4 7.66 -2.58 58.40
C THR A 4 8.13 -1.13 58.14
N GLN A 5 9.04 -0.75 57.23
CA GLN A 5 10.13 -1.32 56.43
C GLN A 5 10.58 -0.14 55.53
N GLN A 6 11.90 0.08 55.44
CA GLN A 6 12.77 0.60 54.36
C GLN A 6 12.26 1.64 53.32
N ASP A 7 13.08 2.70 53.20
CA ASP A 7 13.51 3.58 52.08
C ASP A 7 13.20 3.21 50.61
N PRO A 8 13.51 4.04 49.56
CA PRO A 8 13.61 5.51 49.45
C PRO A 8 12.94 6.10 48.17
N MET A 9 12.85 7.44 48.11
CA MET A 9 12.97 8.29 46.91
C MET A 9 12.33 7.84 45.59
N GLY A 10 11.06 8.23 45.42
CA GLY A 10 10.60 9.05 44.29
C GLY A 10 11.04 8.63 42.89
N ASN A 11 10.28 7.67 42.34
CA ASN A 11 10.27 7.31 40.93
C ASN A 11 10.30 8.56 40.04
N LYS A 12 11.43 8.82 39.36
CA LYS A 12 11.49 9.80 38.27
C LYS A 12 10.66 9.24 37.12
N HIS A 13 9.41 9.69 37.06
CA HIS A 13 8.54 9.49 35.92
C HIS A 13 9.14 10.30 34.77
N TYR A 14 9.94 9.66 33.91
CA TYR A 14 10.34 10.23 32.64
C TYR A 14 9.10 10.25 31.75
N THR A 15 8.32 11.33 31.83
CA THR A 15 7.31 11.64 30.82
C THR A 15 8.07 11.92 29.53
N LEU A 16 8.08 10.94 28.63
CA LEU A 16 8.41 11.19 27.23
C LEU A 16 7.46 12.29 26.73
N PRO A 17 7.94 13.39 26.12
CA PRO A 17 7.04 14.30 25.44
C PRO A 17 6.26 13.50 24.40
N ASP A 18 4.95 13.69 24.43
CA ASP A 18 3.98 13.15 23.49
C ASP A 18 4.59 13.18 22.10
N ALA A 19 4.75 12.01 21.47
CA ALA A 19 5.22 11.93 20.10
C ALA A 19 4.12 12.58 19.25
N GLU A 20 4.25 13.89 19.03
CA GLU A 20 3.33 14.67 18.22
C GLU A 20 3.19 13.95 16.88
N GLN A 21 1.98 13.42 16.73
CA GLN A 21 1.41 12.77 15.57
C GLN A 21 2.05 13.27 14.27
N GLY A 22 2.98 12.48 13.74
CA GLY A 22 3.37 12.53 12.34
C GLY A 22 2.17 12.10 11.52
N THR A 23 1.28 13.05 11.23
CA THR A 23 0.20 13.00 10.24
C THR A 23 -0.43 11.62 10.09
N ASN A 24 -1.35 11.28 11.01
CA ASN A 24 -2.47 10.40 10.67
C ASN A 24 -3.33 11.12 9.62
N ALA A 25 -2.79 11.30 8.40
CA ALA A 25 -3.63 11.49 7.24
C ALA A 25 -4.46 10.22 7.19
N ALA A 26 -5.71 10.33 7.62
CA ALA A 26 -6.66 9.24 7.56
C ALA A 26 -6.52 8.63 6.17
N LEU A 27 -6.02 7.38 6.10
CA LEU A 27 -5.98 6.59 4.88
C LEU A 27 -7.41 6.18 4.52
N THR A 28 -8.34 7.13 4.51
CA THR A 28 -9.69 7.01 3.95
C THR A 28 -9.65 7.17 2.43
N LYS A 29 -8.49 6.99 1.80
CA LYS A 29 -8.48 6.58 0.39
C LYS A 29 -8.84 5.10 0.40
N SER A 30 -10.02 4.79 -0.11
CA SER A 30 -10.44 3.41 -0.38
C SER A 30 -9.25 2.65 -0.96
N PRO A 31 -8.89 1.48 -0.41
CA PRO A 31 -7.75 0.72 -0.91
C PRO A 31 -7.97 0.50 -2.40
N PHE A 32 -6.91 0.68 -3.19
CA PHE A 32 -6.97 0.36 -4.61
C PHE A 32 -7.48 -1.08 -4.75
N VAL A 33 -8.42 -1.32 -5.65
CA VAL A 33 -8.90 -2.68 -5.91
C VAL A 33 -8.39 -3.07 -7.28
N LEU A 34 -7.53 -4.09 -7.33
CA LEU A 34 -7.05 -4.62 -8.60
C LEU A 34 -8.25 -5.03 -9.46
N SER A 35 -8.19 -4.67 -10.74
CA SER A 35 -9.26 -5.01 -11.66
C SER A 35 -9.44 -6.54 -11.72
N ARG A 36 -10.71 -6.99 -11.67
CA ARG A 36 -11.07 -8.41 -11.54
C ARG A 36 -10.47 -9.28 -12.64
N CYS A 37 -10.20 -8.70 -13.81
CA CYS A 37 -9.57 -9.35 -14.94
C CYS A 37 -8.14 -9.83 -14.65
N TYR A 38 -7.47 -9.31 -13.62
CA TYR A 38 -6.09 -9.65 -13.30
C TYR A 38 -5.93 -10.53 -12.05
N LEU A 39 -6.99 -10.71 -11.25
CA LEU A 39 -6.94 -11.49 -10.00
C LEU A 39 -6.40 -12.91 -10.22
N HIS A 40 -6.91 -13.61 -11.23
CA HIS A 40 -6.47 -14.98 -11.54
C HIS A 40 -5.03 -15.05 -12.08
N LEU A 41 -4.54 -13.95 -12.67
CA LEU A 41 -3.18 -13.90 -13.20
C LEU A 41 -2.15 -13.70 -12.08
N VAL A 42 -2.52 -12.95 -11.03
CA VAL A 42 -1.65 -12.69 -9.87
C VAL A 42 -1.63 -13.83 -8.85
N GLU A 43 -2.57 -14.79 -8.94
CA GLU A 43 -2.49 -16.04 -8.15
C GLU A 43 -1.30 -16.91 -8.56
N LYS A 44 -0.94 -16.88 -9.85
CA LYS A 44 0.16 -17.65 -10.44
C LYS A 44 0.99 -16.75 -11.36
N PRO A 45 1.72 -15.78 -10.79
CA PRO A 45 2.35 -14.73 -11.57
C PRO A 45 3.54 -15.24 -12.41
N GLU A 46 4.22 -16.30 -11.96
CA GLU A 46 5.31 -16.93 -12.70
C GLU A 46 4.79 -17.69 -13.93
N GLU A 47 3.72 -18.48 -13.79
CA GLU A 47 3.09 -19.20 -14.89
C GLU A 47 2.44 -18.24 -15.90
N ASN A 48 1.88 -17.13 -15.42
CA ASN A 48 1.21 -16.12 -16.23
C ASN A 48 2.12 -14.94 -16.62
N ARG A 49 3.43 -15.02 -16.39
CA ARG A 49 4.36 -13.88 -16.54
C ARG A 49 4.28 -13.22 -17.90
N THR A 50 4.28 -14.01 -18.97
CA THR A 50 4.17 -13.51 -20.35
C THR A 50 2.83 -12.82 -20.61
N VAL A 51 1.74 -13.36 -20.05
CA VAL A 51 0.39 -12.79 -20.19
C VAL A 51 0.27 -11.49 -19.41
N LEU A 52 0.78 -11.44 -18.19
CA LEU A 52 0.84 -10.23 -17.35
C LEU A 52 1.62 -9.12 -18.05
N LEU A 53 2.81 -9.42 -18.60
CA LEU A 53 3.60 -8.44 -19.35
C LEU A 53 2.86 -7.92 -20.59
N ALA A 54 2.20 -8.81 -21.34
CA ALA A 54 1.40 -8.42 -22.50
C ALA A 54 0.24 -7.51 -22.09
N LYS A 55 -0.45 -7.80 -20.99
CA LYS A 55 -1.56 -6.97 -20.48
C LYS A 55 -1.11 -5.65 -19.90
N ILE A 56 0.03 -5.60 -19.21
CA ILE A 56 0.63 -4.34 -18.79
C ILE A 56 0.91 -3.44 -20.01
N GLN A 57 1.43 -4.01 -21.10
CA GLN A 57 1.68 -3.23 -22.31
C GLN A 57 0.39 -2.79 -23.01
N GLU A 58 -0.61 -3.66 -23.10
CA GLU A 58 -1.93 -3.31 -23.68
C GLU A 58 -2.59 -2.15 -22.91
N VAL A 59 -2.53 -2.19 -21.57
CA VAL A 59 -3.03 -1.11 -20.72
C VAL A 59 -2.18 0.17 -20.89
N LYS A 60 -0.85 0.05 -21.00
CA LYS A 60 0.02 1.22 -21.26
C LYS A 60 -0.24 1.88 -22.61
N ASP A 61 -0.52 1.09 -23.64
CA ASP A 61 -0.85 1.59 -24.97
C ASP A 61 -2.22 2.27 -24.99
N SER A 62 -3.17 1.72 -24.23
CA SER A 62 -4.53 2.26 -24.10
C SER A 62 -4.61 3.45 -23.15
N LEU A 63 -3.71 3.59 -22.17
CA LEU A 63 -3.67 4.67 -21.17
C LEU A 63 -3.94 6.07 -21.75
N PRO A 64 -3.23 6.55 -22.80
CA PRO A 64 -3.45 7.90 -23.35
C PRO A 64 -4.86 8.11 -23.95
N LEU A 65 -5.59 7.04 -24.24
CA LEU A 65 -6.95 7.09 -24.80
C LEU A 65 -8.04 7.06 -23.71
N LEU A 66 -7.67 6.74 -22.47
CA LEU A 66 -8.59 6.65 -21.34
C LEU A 66 -8.88 8.03 -20.72
N GLY A 67 -10.05 8.17 -20.09
CA GLY A 67 -10.38 9.35 -19.29
C GLY A 67 -9.54 9.42 -18.00
N GLU A 68 -9.46 10.59 -17.37
CA GLU A 68 -8.60 10.84 -16.19
C GLU A 68 -8.81 9.80 -15.06
N TYR A 69 -10.06 9.41 -14.80
CA TYR A 69 -10.38 8.38 -13.81
C TYR A 69 -9.81 7.00 -14.18
N ASP A 70 -10.09 6.55 -15.40
CA ASP A 70 -9.62 5.27 -15.94
C ASP A 70 -8.10 5.24 -16.09
N GLN A 71 -7.45 6.37 -16.37
CA GLN A 71 -6.00 6.51 -16.39
C GLN A 71 -5.39 6.29 -15.02
N ARG A 72 -5.97 6.90 -13.96
CA ARG A 72 -5.51 6.68 -12.58
C ARG A 72 -5.65 5.23 -12.18
N GLN A 73 -6.80 4.62 -12.47
CA GLN A 73 -7.06 3.22 -12.16
C GLN A 73 -6.08 2.31 -12.90
N SER A 74 -5.98 2.46 -14.22
CA SER A 74 -5.10 1.67 -15.08
C SER A 74 -3.62 1.82 -14.73
N SER A 75 -3.19 3.02 -14.33
CA SER A 75 -1.83 3.25 -13.86
C SER A 75 -1.54 2.51 -12.56
N ALA A 76 -2.50 2.49 -11.63
CA ALA A 76 -2.39 1.73 -10.39
C ALA A 76 -2.42 0.21 -10.63
N ASP A 77 -3.27 -0.28 -11.56
CA ASP A 77 -3.26 -1.67 -12.03
C ASP A 77 -1.88 -2.04 -12.58
N ILE A 78 -1.28 -1.21 -13.43
CA ILE A 78 0.07 -1.44 -13.97
C ILE A 78 1.12 -1.54 -12.85
N VAL A 79 1.08 -0.65 -11.85
CA VAL A 79 2.02 -0.66 -10.72
C VAL A 79 1.86 -1.93 -9.90
N TYR A 80 0.62 -2.35 -9.62
CA TYR A 80 0.34 -3.60 -8.91
C TYR A 80 0.93 -4.79 -9.67
N LEU A 81 0.61 -4.92 -10.97
CA LEU A 81 1.02 -6.06 -11.78
C LEU A 81 2.54 -6.10 -11.97
N GLN A 82 3.21 -4.95 -12.12
CA GLN A 82 4.67 -4.90 -12.17
C GLN A 82 5.31 -5.34 -10.85
N ALA A 83 4.77 -4.91 -9.71
CA ALA A 83 5.30 -5.32 -8.40
C ALA A 83 5.18 -6.84 -8.20
N ILE A 84 4.03 -7.43 -8.56
CA ILE A 84 3.85 -8.88 -8.53
C ILE A 84 4.86 -9.60 -9.45
N LEU A 85 5.11 -9.05 -10.64
CA LEU A 85 6.10 -9.61 -11.58
C LEU A 85 7.56 -9.50 -11.10
N ASP A 86 7.86 -8.50 -10.27
CA ASP A 86 9.16 -8.31 -9.62
C ASP A 86 9.36 -9.27 -8.43
N GLY A 87 8.32 -10.01 -8.05
CA GLY A 87 8.33 -10.93 -6.92
C GLY A 87 7.92 -10.28 -5.60
N ALA A 88 7.33 -9.08 -5.64
CA ALA A 88 6.77 -8.45 -4.44
C ALA A 88 5.53 -9.21 -3.96
N GLU A 89 5.37 -9.25 -2.64
CA GLU A 89 4.16 -9.80 -2.04
C GLU A 89 2.92 -8.94 -2.39
N PRO A 90 1.73 -9.56 -2.51
CA PRO A 90 0.51 -8.85 -2.90
C PRO A 90 0.17 -7.67 -1.99
N ASN A 91 0.50 -7.74 -0.71
CA ASN A 91 0.31 -6.63 0.22
C ASN A 91 1.21 -5.42 -0.11
N ILE A 92 2.46 -5.67 -0.51
CA ILE A 92 3.39 -4.61 -0.94
C ILE A 92 2.93 -4.02 -2.28
N ALA A 93 2.56 -4.87 -3.24
CA ALA A 93 1.98 -4.44 -4.52
C ALA A 93 0.73 -3.56 -4.32
N GLN A 94 -0.13 -3.93 -3.36
CA GLN A 94 -1.32 -3.18 -2.97
C GLN A 94 -1.01 -1.79 -2.42
N ILE A 95 0.01 -1.66 -1.56
CA ILE A 95 0.45 -0.37 -1.01
C ILE A 95 0.99 0.54 -2.11
N LEU A 96 1.82 -0.01 -3.00
CA LEU A 96 2.39 0.73 -4.13
C LEU A 96 1.30 1.21 -5.09
N ALA A 97 0.35 0.35 -5.43
CA ALA A 97 -0.76 0.67 -6.32
C ALA A 97 -1.73 1.69 -5.69
N THR A 98 -2.03 1.56 -4.39
CA THR A 98 -2.86 2.54 -3.66
C THR A 98 -2.21 3.91 -3.62
N THR A 99 -0.89 3.94 -3.45
CA THR A 99 -0.10 5.17 -3.53
C THR A 99 -0.21 5.76 -4.94
N ALA A 100 0.06 4.97 -5.99
CA ALA A 100 -0.04 5.41 -7.38
C ALA A 100 -1.43 5.95 -7.75
N TYR A 101 -2.49 5.27 -7.31
CA TYR A 101 -3.88 5.72 -7.49
C TYR A 101 -4.16 7.05 -6.78
N GLY A 102 -3.59 7.22 -5.59
CA GLY A 102 -3.76 8.41 -4.77
C GLY A 102 -2.98 9.64 -5.23
N THR A 103 -1.79 9.47 -5.81
CA THR A 103 -0.87 10.59 -6.10
C THR A 103 -1.29 11.43 -7.32
N MET A 104 -2.14 10.91 -8.21
CA MET A 104 -2.56 11.62 -9.44
C MET A 104 -3.74 12.60 -9.24
N GLY A 105 -4.17 12.84 -8.01
CA GLY A 105 -5.33 13.69 -7.67
C GLY A 105 -4.99 14.94 -6.86
N HIS A 106 -3.93 15.66 -7.22
CA HIS A 106 -3.54 16.92 -6.57
C HIS A 106 -3.20 17.99 -7.60
#